data_AF-A0A2T9Z4M0-F1
#
_entry.id   AF-A0A2T9Z4M0-F1
#
_cell.length_a   1.000
_cell.length_b   1.000
_cell.length_c   1.000
_cell.angle_alpha   90.00
_cell.angle_beta   90.00
_cell.angle_gamma   90.00
#
_symmetry.space_group_name_H-M   'P 1'
#
loop_
_entity.id
_entity.type
_entity.pdbx_description
1 polymer ?
#
loop_
_entity_poly.entity_id
_entity_poly.type
_entity_poly.pdbx_seq_one_letter_code
_entity_poly.pdbx_strand_id
1 'polypeptide(L)'
;MLETPIFHQISYALLNFIIFYYGLTNQLAIFKKKTLFDKQFSALLLNTLFGFVISFFLWNVDTICCESLRQIRLNIHPAFRPFFQLHGYWHIGTAFACYNGILHQQLIRLAYLDRDHDIELAYFGKIVPYVRQRSFSNDRNKCV
;
A
#
# COMPACT_ATOMS: atom_id res chain seq x y z
N MET A 1 15.95 -20.68 20.02
CA MET A 1 15.57 -19.25 19.87
C MET A 1 14.12 -19.24 19.45
N LEU A 2 13.26 -18.47 20.12
CA LEU A 2 11.80 -18.62 20.07
C LEU A 2 11.22 -18.48 18.65
N GLU A 3 11.02 -19.60 17.95
CA GLU A 3 10.15 -19.68 16.76
C GLU A 3 8.70 -19.83 17.21
N THR A 4 8.13 -18.80 17.82
CA THR A 4 6.68 -18.77 18.01
C THR A 4 6.08 -17.99 16.84
N PRO A 5 5.57 -18.65 15.78
CA PRO A 5 4.94 -17.97 14.64
C PRO A 5 3.82 -17.02 15.08
N ILE A 6 3.23 -17.30 16.25
CA ILE A 6 2.24 -16.48 16.94
C ILE A 6 2.80 -15.11 17.35
N PHE A 7 4.03 -15.04 17.86
CA PHE A 7 4.63 -13.75 18.23
C PHE A 7 4.81 -12.87 16.99
N HIS A 8 5.33 -13.44 15.90
CA HIS A 8 5.49 -12.72 14.65
C HIS A 8 4.15 -12.21 14.10
N GLN A 9 3.10 -13.05 14.12
CA GLN A 9 1.75 -12.67 13.70
C GLN A 9 1.19 -11.51 14.51
N ILE A 10 1.29 -11.57 15.84
CA ILE A 10 0.76 -10.52 16.73
C ILE A 10 1.55 -9.23 16.55
N SER A 11 2.88 -9.28 16.49
CA SER A 11 3.71 -8.10 16.26
C SER A 11 3.42 -7.46 14.91
N TYR A 12 3.26 -8.26 13.86
CA TYR A 12 2.89 -7.77 12.53
C TYR A 12 1.50 -7.12 12.53
N ALA A 13 0.49 -7.76 13.13
CA ALA A 13 -0.86 -7.21 13.23
C ALA A 13 -0.87 -5.89 14.00
N LEU A 14 -0.17 -5.83 15.14
CA LEU A 14 -0.05 -4.62 15.95
C LEU A 14 0.63 -3.49 15.18
N LEU A 15 1.73 -3.76 14.48
CA LEU A 15 2.42 -2.77 13.67
C LEU A 15 1.51 -2.19 12.58
N ASN A 16 0.81 -3.03 11.82
CA ASN A 16 -0.10 -2.59 10.77
C ASN A 16 -1.29 -1.80 11.33
N PHE A 17 -1.82 -2.22 12.48
CA PHE A 17 -2.87 -1.50 13.18
C PHE A 17 -2.41 -0.09 13.58
N ILE A 18 -1.22 0.03 14.15
CA ILE A 18 -0.61 1.31 14.52
C ILE A 18 -0.46 2.21 13.29
N ILE A 19 0.11 1.69 12.20
CA ILE A 19 0.29 2.44 10.95
C ILE A 19 -1.05 2.95 10.41
N PHE A 20 -2.07 2.10 10.37
CA PHE A 20 -3.39 2.46 9.89
C PHE A 20 -4.07 3.50 10.80
N TYR A 21 -3.99 3.31 12.12
CA TYR A 21 -4.55 4.23 13.10
C TYR A 21 -3.92 5.63 13.02
N TYR A 22 -2.59 5.71 12.95
CA TYR A 22 -1.88 6.99 12.75
C TYR A 22 -2.21 7.60 11.38
N GLY A 23 -2.29 6.79 10.32
CA GLY A 23 -2.70 7.27 9.00
C GLY A 23 -4.09 7.90 9.01
N LEU A 24 -5.07 7.23 9.64
CA LEU A 24 -6.45 7.70 9.72
C LEU A 24 -6.58 8.99 10.56
N THR A 25 -5.98 9.01 11.75
CA THR A 25 -6.03 10.18 12.65
C THR A 25 -5.39 11.41 12.02
N ASN A 26 -4.23 11.25 11.37
CA ASN A 26 -3.58 12.34 10.64
C ASN A 26 -4.41 12.80 9.43
N GLN A 27 -5.01 11.87 8.68
CA GLN A 27 -5.89 12.21 7.56
C GLN A 27 -7.10 13.01 8.01
N LEU A 28 -7.77 12.61 9.09
CA LEU A 28 -8.92 13.31 9.65
C LEU A 28 -8.54 14.72 10.16
N ALA A 29 -7.33 14.89 10.69
CA ALA A 29 -6.82 16.21 11.08
C ALA A 29 -6.62 17.13 9.86
N ILE A 30 -6.12 16.60 8.75
CA ILE A 30 -5.89 17.34 7.50
C ILE A 30 -7.20 17.62 6.74
N PHE A 31 -8.17 16.72 6.72
CA PHE A 31 -9.46 16.93 6.06
C PHE A 31 -10.22 18.15 6.59
N LYS A 32 -10.01 18.52 7.86
CA LYS A 32 -10.56 19.76 8.42
C LYS A 32 -10.04 21.02 7.71
N LYS A 33 -8.86 20.97 7.09
CA LYS A 33 -8.25 22.08 6.37
C LYS A 33 -8.71 22.20 4.89
N LYS A 34 -9.51 21.25 4.38
CA LYS A 34 -9.91 21.13 2.95
C LYS A 34 -8.72 21.14 1.99
N THR A 35 -8.25 19.95 1.59
CA THR A 35 -7.11 19.82 0.67
C THR A 35 -7.54 19.44 -0.74
N LEU A 36 -6.69 19.68 -1.73
CA LEU A 36 -6.97 19.30 -3.12
C LEU A 36 -7.04 17.76 -3.32
N PHE A 37 -6.50 16.97 -2.38
CA PHE A 37 -6.33 15.53 -2.52
C PHE A 37 -7.25 14.67 -1.64
N ASP A 38 -8.31 15.24 -1.06
CA ASP A 38 -9.18 14.56 -0.08
C ASP A 38 -9.68 13.17 -0.57
N LYS A 39 -10.00 13.03 -1.86
CA LYS A 39 -10.40 11.75 -2.44
C LYS A 39 -9.23 10.77 -2.63
N GLN A 40 -8.07 11.25 -3.07
CA GLN A 40 -6.90 10.39 -3.27
C GLN A 40 -6.32 9.89 -1.94
N PHE A 41 -6.36 10.70 -0.88
CA PHE A 41 -5.97 10.28 0.47
C PHE A 41 -6.75 9.06 0.93
N SER A 42 -8.08 9.12 0.80
CA SER A 42 -8.96 8.02 1.18
C SER A 42 -8.71 6.77 0.35
N ALA A 43 -8.46 6.92 -0.96
CA ALA A 43 -8.14 5.80 -1.84
C ALA A 43 -6.81 5.12 -1.48
N LEU A 44 -5.75 5.89 -1.19
CA LEU A 44 -4.44 5.35 -0.79
C LEU A 44 -4.50 4.62 0.56
N LEU A 45 -5.21 5.19 1.54
CA LEU A 45 -5.40 4.55 2.84
C LEU A 45 -6.22 3.26 2.73
N LEU A 46 -7.27 3.26 1.91
CA LEU A 46 -8.08 2.08 1.64
C LEU A 46 -7.28 0.99 0.91
N ASN A 47 -6.49 1.36 -0.10
CA ASN A 47 -5.60 0.43 -0.80
C ASN A 47 -4.57 -0.21 0.14
N THR A 48 -4.06 0.57 1.10
CA THR A 48 -3.14 0.09 2.14
C THR A 48 -3.82 -0.95 3.03
N LEU A 49 -5.02 -0.64 3.54
CA LEU A 49 -5.80 -1.57 4.37
C LEU A 49 -6.13 -2.85 3.60
N PHE A 50 -6.68 -2.70 2.39
CA PHE A 50 -7.07 -3.82 1.54
C PHE A 50 -5.90 -4.72 1.19
N GLY A 51 -4.75 -4.13 0.82
CA GLY A 51 -3.53 -4.86 0.53
C GLY A 51 -3.03 -5.66 1.74
N PHE A 52 -3.00 -5.07 2.93
CA PHE A 52 -2.59 -5.80 4.15
C PHE A 52 -3.57 -6.91 4.54
N VAL A 53 -4.88 -6.67 4.46
CA VAL A 53 -5.90 -7.66 4.79
C VAL A 53 -5.87 -8.84 3.82
N ILE A 54 -5.81 -8.60 2.51
CA ILE A 54 -5.69 -9.68 1.51
C ILE A 54 -4.41 -10.45 1.70
N SER A 55 -3.30 -9.74 1.93
CA SER A 55 -2.02 -10.40 2.15
C SER A 55 -2.11 -11.32 3.37
N PHE A 56 -2.62 -10.81 4.49
CA PHE A 56 -2.79 -11.62 5.69
C PHE A 56 -3.71 -12.82 5.46
N PHE A 57 -4.79 -12.65 4.70
CA PHE A 57 -5.68 -13.74 4.31
C PHE A 57 -4.93 -14.80 3.48
N LEU A 58 -4.21 -14.41 2.44
CA LEU A 58 -3.41 -15.31 1.60
C LEU A 58 -2.34 -16.04 2.42
N TRP A 59 -1.71 -15.36 3.38
CA TRP A 59 -0.73 -15.95 4.27
C TRP A 59 -1.35 -17.01 5.20
N ASN A 60 -2.56 -16.77 5.73
CA ASN A 60 -3.29 -17.77 6.52
C ASN A 60 -3.70 -18.97 5.67
N VAL A 61 -4.18 -18.74 4.44
CA VAL A 61 -4.52 -19.83 3.50
C VAL A 61 -3.28 -20.67 3.17
N ASP A 62 -2.12 -20.03 2.93
CA ASP A 62 -0.85 -20.73 2.67
C ASP A 62 -0.44 -21.60 3.87
N THR A 63 -0.64 -21.09 5.09
CA THR A 63 -0.32 -21.80 6.34
C THR A 63 -1.25 -23.00 6.57
N ILE A 64 -2.56 -22.85 6.35
CA ILE A 64 -3.56 -23.90 6.57
C ILE A 64 -3.51 -24.96 5.46
N CYS A 65 -3.36 -24.55 4.21
CA CYS A 65 -3.38 -25.43 3.04
C CYS A 65 -1.99 -25.91 2.61
N CYS A 66 -0.97 -25.78 3.46
CA CYS A 66 0.43 -26.06 3.12
C CYS A 66 0.64 -27.48 2.54
N GLU A 67 0.01 -28.49 3.15
CA GLU A 67 0.10 -29.88 2.66
C GLU A 67 -0.56 -30.04 1.28
N SER A 68 -1.78 -29.52 1.11
CA SER A 68 -2.50 -29.57 -0.16
C SER A 68 -1.77 -28.82 -1.28
N LEU A 69 -1.24 -27.63 -1.00
CA LEU A 69 -0.45 -26.83 -1.95
C LEU A 69 0.87 -27.52 -2.31
N ARG A 70 1.46 -28.27 -1.39
CA ARG A 70 2.68 -29.06 -1.64
C ARG A 70 2.38 -30.28 -2.52
N GLN A 71 1.28 -31.00 -2.25
CA GLN A 71 0.84 -32.12 -3.07
C GLN A 71 0.48 -31.69 -4.50
N ILE A 72 -0.20 -30.54 -4.66
CA ILE A 72 -0.51 -29.98 -5.99
C ILE A 72 0.77 -29.59 -6.74
N ARG A 73 1.74 -28.95 -6.08
CA ARG A 73 3.03 -28.58 -6.72
C ARG A 73 3.85 -29.76 -7.20
N LEU A 74 3.74 -30.92 -6.54
CA LEU A 74 4.42 -32.15 -6.98
C LEU A 74 3.76 -32.76 -8.21
N ASN A 75 2.43 -32.60 -8.36
CA ASN A 75 1.65 -33.19 -9.45
C ASN A 75 1.47 -32.27 -10.67
N ILE A 76 1.84 -30.99 -10.57
CA ILE A 76 1.63 -30.01 -11.66
C ILE A 76 2.92 -29.69 -12.43
N HIS A 77 2.74 -29.34 -13.71
CA HIS A 77 3.83 -28.94 -14.59
C HIS A 77 4.62 -27.75 -14.02
N PRO A 78 5.97 -27.71 -14.13
CA PRO A 78 6.82 -26.68 -13.52
C PRO A 78 6.38 -25.23 -13.76
N ALA A 79 5.80 -24.95 -14.93
CA ALA A 79 5.31 -23.62 -15.32
C ALA A 79 4.17 -23.09 -14.42
N PHE A 80 3.34 -23.96 -13.83
CA PHE A 80 2.22 -23.54 -12.98
C PHE A 80 2.57 -23.50 -11.49
N ARG A 81 3.73 -24.04 -11.08
CA ARG A 81 4.19 -24.04 -9.69
C ARG A 81 4.22 -22.65 -9.01
N PRO A 82 4.56 -21.54 -9.70
CA PRO A 82 4.54 -20.21 -9.11
C PRO A 82 3.13 -19.73 -8.73
N PHE A 83 2.09 -20.12 -9.47
CA PHE A 83 0.70 -19.74 -9.18
C PHE A 83 0.19 -20.36 -7.88
N PHE A 84 0.74 -21.51 -7.49
CA PHE A 84 0.43 -22.18 -6.22
C PHE A 84 1.36 -21.74 -5.08
N GLN A 85 2.29 -20.82 -5.32
CA GLN A 85 3.11 -20.22 -4.29
C GLN A 85 2.38 -18.99 -3.73
N LEU A 86 1.36 -19.25 -2.91
CA LEU A 86 0.52 -18.23 -2.30
C LEU A 86 1.34 -17.24 -1.45
N HIS A 87 2.42 -17.72 -0.85
CA HIS A 87 3.45 -16.89 -0.20
C HIS A 87 4.04 -15.79 -1.10
N GLY A 88 4.19 -16.03 -2.42
CA GLY A 88 4.65 -14.99 -3.36
C GLY A 88 3.63 -13.87 -3.54
N TYR A 89 2.34 -14.21 -3.57
CA TYR A 89 1.26 -13.24 -3.64
C TYR A 89 1.13 -12.42 -2.34
N TRP A 90 1.41 -13.03 -1.19
CA TRP A 90 1.53 -12.31 0.08
C TRP A 90 2.58 -11.21 0.02
N HIS A 91 3.78 -11.49 -0.51
CA HIS A 91 4.83 -10.46 -0.69
C HIS A 91 4.40 -9.33 -1.61
N ILE A 92 3.72 -9.65 -2.73
CA ILE A 92 3.23 -8.63 -3.67
C ILE A 92 2.17 -7.74 -3.01
N GLY A 93 1.22 -8.34 -2.30
CA GLY A 93 0.16 -7.60 -1.63
C GLY A 93 0.69 -6.71 -0.50
N THR A 94 1.63 -7.19 0.30
CA THR A 94 2.26 -6.40 1.37
C THR A 94 3.14 -5.30 0.81
N ALA A 95 3.91 -5.56 -0.24
CA ALA A 95 4.70 -4.53 -0.93
C ALA A 95 3.80 -3.42 -1.50
N PHE A 96 2.69 -3.80 -2.13
CA PHE A 96 1.70 -2.84 -2.63
C PHE A 96 1.08 -2.01 -1.50
N ALA A 97 0.69 -2.64 -0.39
CA ALA A 97 0.14 -1.96 0.77
C ALA A 97 1.14 -0.96 1.38
N CYS A 98 2.38 -1.40 1.62
CA CYS A 98 3.45 -0.56 2.13
C CYS A 98 3.71 0.64 1.22
N TYR A 99 3.76 0.43 -0.10
CA TYR A 99 3.99 1.50 -1.07
C TYR A 99 2.90 2.58 -1.01
N ASN A 100 1.62 2.16 -1.03
CA ASN A 100 0.48 3.09 -0.93
C ASN A 100 0.49 3.82 0.44
N GLY A 101 0.83 3.13 1.52
CA GLY A 101 0.90 3.71 2.87
C GLY A 101 2.02 4.75 3.01
N ILE A 102 3.18 4.51 2.41
CA ILE A 102 4.28 5.48 2.40
C ILE A 102 3.88 6.73 1.61
N LEU A 103 3.28 6.56 0.42
CA LEU A 103 2.80 7.68 -0.39
C LEU A 103 1.72 8.49 0.35
N HIS A 104 0.79 7.81 1.02
CA HIS A 104 -0.24 8.44 1.85
C HIS A 104 0.38 9.35 2.93
N GLN A 105 1.37 8.83 3.68
CA GLN A 105 2.05 9.62 4.71
C GLN A 105 2.86 10.79 4.13
N GLN A 106 3.52 10.60 2.99
CA GLN A 106 4.24 11.68 2.31
C GLN A 106 3.31 12.82 1.89
N LEU A 107 2.15 12.48 1.32
CA LEU A 107 1.15 13.46 0.92
C LEU A 107 0.55 14.19 2.13
N ILE A 108 0.27 13.47 3.23
CA ILE A 108 -0.22 14.10 4.47
C ILE A 108 0.80 15.10 4.99
N ARG A 109 2.10 14.75 4.96
CA ARG A 109 3.18 15.65 5.36
C ARG A 109 3.24 16.90 4.48
N LEU A 110 3.10 16.74 3.17
CA LEU A 110 3.09 17.87 2.23
C LEU A 110 1.87 18.78 2.42
N ALA A 111 0.70 18.18 2.67
CA ALA A 111 -0.51 18.93 3.04
C ALA A 111 -0.38 19.64 4.39
N TYR A 112 0.32 19.04 5.36
CA TYR A 112 0.60 19.71 6.64
C TYR A 112 1.51 20.93 6.48
N LEU A 113 2.42 20.89 5.51
CA LEU A 113 3.34 21.98 5.17
C LEU A 113 2.74 23.01 4.19
N ASP A 114 1.46 22.89 3.84
CA ASP A 114 0.78 23.73 2.82
C ASP A 114 1.55 23.75 1.48
N ARG A 115 2.12 22.60 1.10
CA ARG A 115 2.87 22.37 -0.16
C ARG A 115 2.12 21.42 -1.10
N ASP A 116 0.83 21.21 -0.88
CA ASP A 116 -0.01 20.34 -1.71
C ASP A 116 -0.26 20.95 -3.11
N HIS A 117 -0.18 22.28 -3.26
CA HIS A 117 -0.35 22.94 -4.56
C HIS A 117 0.80 22.70 -5.56
N ASP A 118 2.01 22.42 -5.05
CA ASP A 118 3.23 22.23 -5.86
C ASP A 118 3.38 20.80 -6.40
N ILE A 119 2.50 19.90 -5.97
CA ILE A 119 2.56 18.48 -6.28
C ILE A 119 1.33 18.01 -7.04
N GLU A 120 1.47 16.91 -7.77
CA GLU A 120 0.37 16.18 -8.38
C GLU A 120 0.58 14.68 -8.21
N LEU A 121 -0.54 13.95 -8.05
CA LEU A 121 -0.54 12.50 -8.09
C LEU A 121 -0.67 12.05 -9.54
N ALA A 122 0.43 11.55 -10.09
CA ALA A 122 0.46 10.89 -11.39
C ALA A 122 0.35 9.38 -11.21
N TYR A 123 -0.08 8.67 -12.26
CA TYR A 123 -0.23 7.22 -12.22
C TYR A 123 0.57 6.58 -13.35
N PHE A 124 1.50 5.70 -13.02
CA PHE A 124 2.17 4.86 -14.00
C PHE A 124 1.23 3.73 -14.40
N GLY A 125 0.89 3.67 -15.69
CA GLY A 125 0.01 2.63 -16.24
C GLY A 125 -1.38 2.55 -15.59
N LYS A 126 -1.84 3.60 -14.91
CA LYS A 126 -3.08 3.68 -14.09
C LYS A 126 -3.08 2.90 -12.78
N ILE A 127 -2.02 2.16 -12.45
CA ILE A 127 -1.99 1.24 -11.30
C ILE A 127 -1.10 1.78 -10.18
N VAL A 128 0.06 2.32 -10.53
CA VAL A 128 1.07 2.73 -9.55
C VAL A 128 1.02 4.25 -9.38
N PRO A 129 0.41 4.78 -8.29
CA PRO A 129 0.45 6.20 -8.00
C PRO A 129 1.88 6.62 -7.68
N TYR A 130 2.31 7.78 -8.15
CA TYR A 130 3.58 8.38 -7.75
C TYR A 130 3.41 9.90 -7.63
N VAL A 131 4.18 10.50 -6.72
CA VAL A 131 4.19 11.96 -6.54
C VAL A 131 5.09 12.58 -7.61
N ARG A 132 4.55 13.55 -8.34
CA ARG A 132 5.28 14.37 -9.30
C ARG A 132 5.20 15.83 -8.89
N GLN A 133 6.28 16.57 -9.10
CA GLN A 133 6.22 18.04 -8.98
C GLN A 133 5.40 18.60 -10.13
N ARG A 134 4.42 19.44 -9.80
CA ARG A 134 3.66 20.18 -10.80
C ARG A 134 4.64 21.15 -11.48
N SER A 135 4.95 20.90 -12.75
CA SER A 135 5.79 21.81 -13.51
C SER A 135 5.03 23.13 -13.67
N PHE A 136 5.55 24.21 -13.05
CA PHE A 136 5.20 25.56 -13.46
C PHE A 136 5.70 25.73 -14.90
N SER A 137 4.87 25.35 -15.87
CA SER A 137 5.12 25.69 -17.27
C SER A 137 5.24 27.20 -17.35
N ASN A 138 6.42 27.63 -17.79
CA ASN A 138 6.85 28.99 -18.03
C ASN A 138 5.91 29.68 -19.05
N ASP A 139 4.76 30.18 -18.61
CA ASP A 139 3.85 31.07 -19.35
C ASP A 139 4.44 32.51 -19.45
N ARG A 140 5.76 32.65 -19.56
CA ARG A 140 6.47 33.92 -19.80
C ARG A 140 6.60 34.29 -21.28
N ASN A 141 6.01 33.51 -22.20
CA ASN A 141 6.13 33.73 -23.65
C ASN A 141 4.79 34.10 -24.33
N LYS A 142 3.80 34.62 -23.61
CA LYS A 142 2.51 35.06 -24.19
C LYS A 142 2.24 36.57 -24.06
N CYS A 143 3.28 37.38 -23.96
CA CYS A 143 3.20 38.82 -24.22
C CYS A 143 4.05 39.15 -25.45
N VAL A 144 3.49 38.91 -26.64
CA VAL A 144 3.90 39.54 -27.89
C VAL A 144 2.66 40.17 -28.49
#